data_AF-G0MMK3-F1
#
_entry.id   AF-G0MMK3-F1
#
_cell.length_a   1.000
_cell.length_b   1.000
_cell.length_c   1.000
_cell.angle_alpha   90.00
_cell.angle_beta   90.00
_cell.angle_gamma   90.00
#
_symmetry.space_group_name_H-M   'P 1'
#
loop_
_entity.id
_entity.type
_entity.pdbx_description
1 polymer ?
#
loop_
_entity_poly.entity_id
_entity_poly.type
_entity_poly.pdbx_seq_one_letter_code
_entity_poly.pdbx_strand_id
1 'polypeptide(L)'
;MSLEMSTLAAAPKQVISVLLPYSVDQFHFQVLTPYDIQAEISSCIFKVRSLLQVDSSYSLTLLLKFKWDMDALKESFHASQDLSDFLVSNNVTLKRWEKACKEHHALGKVADIQTWEYIQKYTEDCPHCLAFIVKNGGCSHMTCSKCRHEFCWDCREPWRYGGHHGNGCRHIKNPSNRPNLENIAPYIISFNHHKQRLRNNRDTPELKTCHRTLMYTYVYGYYQEPGSDKEVFEKLQKDLEMEITKSAQFWRSRQRMERCELLRKLLLDYCSSNRMDKKDFMIVKSNAKKGYMNYISSLLLALLLVLVLLIMIIVFFVQTC
;
A
#
# COMPACT_ATOMS: atom_id res chain seq x y z
N MET A 1 41.32 4.11 34.02
CA MET A 1 40.93 5.17 33.06
C MET A 1 39.42 5.20 32.96
N SER A 2 38.84 6.12 33.71
CA SER A 2 37.43 6.52 33.66
C SER A 2 37.11 7.07 32.28
N LEU A 3 36.24 6.40 31.53
CA LEU A 3 35.62 6.99 30.35
C LEU A 3 34.32 7.65 30.81
N GLU A 4 34.36 8.98 30.84
CA GLU A 4 33.23 9.83 31.16
C GLU A 4 32.08 9.59 30.17
N MET A 5 30.91 9.35 30.75
CA MET A 5 29.63 9.20 30.06
C MET A 5 29.15 10.61 29.70
N SER A 6 29.59 11.12 28.55
CA SER A 6 29.10 12.41 28.05
C SER A 6 27.64 12.29 27.63
N THR A 7 26.83 13.12 28.26
CA THR A 7 25.40 13.31 28.01
C THR A 7 25.17 13.82 26.59
N LEU A 8 24.91 12.91 25.65
CA LEU A 8 24.23 13.28 24.40
C LEU A 8 22.79 13.65 24.75
N ALA A 9 22.53 14.96 24.82
CA ALA A 9 21.18 15.49 24.87
C ALA A 9 20.39 14.95 23.66
N ALA A 10 19.32 14.20 23.93
CA ALA A 10 18.43 13.69 22.89
C ALA A 10 17.86 14.87 22.09
N ALA A 11 18.02 14.84 20.77
CA ALA A 11 17.43 15.81 19.88
C ALA A 11 15.90 15.87 20.11
N PRO A 12 15.27 17.05 20.03
CA PRO A 12 13.84 17.17 20.26
C PRO A 12 13.07 16.29 19.27
N LYS A 13 12.23 15.41 19.81
CA LYS A 13 11.28 14.56 19.11
C LYS A 13 10.52 15.38 18.06
N GLN A 14 10.81 15.18 16.77
CA GLN A 14 10.08 15.86 15.70
C GLN A 14 8.67 15.28 15.59
N VAL A 15 7.69 16.05 16.06
CA VAL A 15 6.27 15.78 15.77
C VAL A 15 6.00 16.28 14.37
N ILE A 16 5.85 15.36 13.42
CA ILE A 16 5.49 15.69 12.04
C ILE A 16 3.97 15.61 11.92
N SER A 17 3.31 16.76 11.97
CA SER A 17 1.90 16.86 11.63
C SER A 17 1.75 16.74 10.11
N VAL A 18 1.31 15.58 9.61
CA VAL A 18 0.98 15.44 8.19
C VAL A 18 -0.45 15.91 7.96
N LEU A 19 -0.57 17.04 7.26
CA LEU A 19 -1.86 17.47 6.68
C LEU A 19 -2.21 16.51 5.54
N LEU A 20 -2.98 15.46 5.85
CA LEU A 20 -3.63 14.66 4.82
C LEU A 20 -4.75 15.52 4.20
N PRO A 21 -4.82 15.66 2.86
CA PRO A 21 -5.76 16.57 2.18
C PRO A 21 -7.23 16.11 2.19
N TYR A 22 -7.61 15.17 3.06
CA TYR A 22 -8.96 14.62 3.16
C TYR A 22 -9.43 14.60 4.61
N SER A 23 -10.72 14.88 4.81
CA SER A 23 -11.43 14.99 6.10
C SER A 23 -11.62 13.65 6.83
N VAL A 24 -10.61 12.80 6.81
CA VAL A 24 -10.46 11.76 7.83
C VAL A 24 -9.78 12.48 8.98
N ASP A 25 -10.37 12.44 10.17
CA ASP A 25 -9.86 13.04 11.41
C ASP A 25 -8.33 13.18 11.38
N GLN A 26 -7.80 14.39 11.61
CA GLN A 26 -6.36 14.65 11.55
C GLN A 26 -5.62 13.54 12.30
N PHE A 27 -5.04 12.58 11.58
CA PHE A 27 -4.42 11.44 12.19
C PHE A 27 -3.05 11.89 12.66
N HIS A 28 -2.93 12.17 13.96
CA HIS A 28 -1.70 12.63 14.56
C HIS A 28 -0.78 11.42 14.74
N PHE A 29 0.36 11.44 14.06
CA PHE A 29 1.39 10.42 14.25
C PHE A 29 2.76 11.07 14.43
N GLN A 30 3.65 10.36 15.10
CA GLN A 30 5.04 10.75 15.27
C GLN A 30 5.93 9.75 14.55
N VAL A 31 6.91 10.24 13.80
CA VAL A 31 7.95 9.40 13.19
C VAL A 31 9.11 9.30 14.18
N LEU A 32 9.41 8.09 14.63
CA LEU A 32 10.56 7.82 15.50
C LEU A 32 11.75 7.33 14.67
N THR A 33 12.95 7.80 14.99
CA THR A 33 14.18 7.27 14.40
C THR A 33 14.52 5.91 15.01
N PRO A 34 15.38 5.10 14.36
CA PRO A 34 15.90 3.89 14.98
C PRO A 34 16.55 4.13 16.35
N TYR A 35 17.18 5.29 16.56
CA TYR A 35 17.76 5.68 17.85
C TYR A 35 16.70 5.96 18.91
N ASP A 36 15.62 6.65 18.55
CA ASP A 36 14.50 6.91 19.48
C ASP A 36 13.86 5.60 19.94
N ILE A 37 13.64 4.68 19.00
CA ILE A 37 13.11 3.34 19.30
C ILE A 37 14.08 2.57 20.20
N GLN A 38 15.38 2.61 19.89
CA GLN A 38 16.41 1.95 20.70
C GLN A 38 16.49 2.52 22.12
N ALA A 39 16.33 3.83 22.29
CA ALA A 39 16.30 4.47 23.61
C ALA A 39 15.09 4.00 24.43
N GLU A 40 13.91 3.88 23.80
CA GLU A 40 12.70 3.37 24.46
C GLU A 40 12.87 1.90 24.88
N ILE A 41 13.40 1.06 23.99
CA ILE A 41 13.74 -0.34 24.30
C ILE A 41 14.72 -0.42 25.47
N SER A 42 15.77 0.41 25.44
CA SER A 42 16.80 0.44 26.49
C SER A 42 16.23 0.88 27.84
N SER A 43 15.30 1.84 27.84
CA SER A 43 14.56 2.27 29.03
C SER A 43 13.72 1.14 29.62
N CYS A 44 12.98 0.40 28.78
CA CYS A 44 12.21 -0.77 29.25
C CYS A 44 13.11 -1.89 29.78
N ILE A 45 14.22 -2.20 29.09
CA ILE A 45 15.21 -3.19 29.55
C ILE A 45 15.78 -2.77 30.91
N PHE A 46 16.11 -1.48 31.08
CA PHE A 46 16.63 -0.95 32.33
C PHE A 46 15.61 -1.08 33.48
N LYS A 47 14.33 -0.80 33.23
CA LYS A 47 13.25 -0.97 34.22
C LYS A 47 13.13 -2.44 34.66
N VAL A 48 13.13 -3.39 33.73
CA VAL A 48 13.04 -4.82 34.05
C VAL A 48 14.31 -5.31 34.78
N ARG A 49 15.49 -4.89 34.31
CA ARG A 49 16.76 -5.19 34.98
C ARG A 49 16.77 -4.68 36.41
N SER A 50 16.26 -3.47 36.65
CA SER A 50 16.21 -2.89 37.99
C SER A 50 15.20 -3.60 38.89
N LEU A 51 14.06 -4.06 38.33
CA LEU A 51 13.03 -4.79 39.07
C LEU A 51 13.49 -6.20 39.47
N LEU A 52 14.06 -6.95 38.52
CA LEU A 52 14.35 -8.38 38.68
C LEU A 52 15.82 -8.68 39.00
N GLN A 53 16.70 -7.67 38.92
CA GLN A 53 18.15 -7.83 39.09
C GLN A 53 18.79 -8.84 38.12
N VAL A 54 18.29 -8.89 36.88
CA VAL A 54 18.78 -9.76 35.80
C VAL A 54 19.50 -8.98 34.71
N ASP A 55 20.37 -9.65 33.95
CA ASP A 55 21.06 -9.03 32.81
C ASP A 55 20.09 -8.56 31.72
N SER A 56 20.55 -7.59 30.91
CA SER A 56 19.79 -7.00 29.81
C SER A 56 19.21 -8.04 28.84
N SER A 57 19.90 -9.16 28.63
CA SER A 57 19.43 -10.25 27.76
C SER A 57 18.20 -10.98 28.33
N TYR A 58 18.14 -11.19 29.65
CA TYR A 58 16.96 -11.75 30.32
C TYR A 58 15.81 -10.76 30.30
N SER A 59 16.11 -9.48 30.59
CA SER A 59 15.13 -8.40 30.52
C SER A 59 14.47 -8.32 29.15
N LEU A 60 15.24 -8.38 28.06
CA LEU A 60 14.69 -8.38 26.71
C LEU A 60 13.86 -9.63 26.40
N THR A 61 14.33 -10.81 26.82
CA THR A 61 13.61 -12.07 26.61
C THR A 61 12.25 -12.06 27.32
N LEU A 62 12.22 -11.56 28.55
CA LEU A 62 11.00 -11.40 29.32
C LEU A 62 10.06 -10.37 28.68
N LEU A 63 10.57 -9.21 28.27
CA LEU A 63 9.78 -8.22 27.54
C LEU A 63 9.13 -8.81 26.28
N LEU A 64 9.87 -9.60 25.49
CA LEU A 64 9.31 -10.28 24.31
C LEU A 64 8.24 -11.31 24.68
N LYS A 65 8.45 -12.09 25.74
CA LYS A 65 7.51 -13.11 26.22
C LYS A 65 6.18 -12.48 26.66
N PHE A 66 6.25 -11.35 27.35
CA PHE A 66 5.10 -10.58 27.81
C PHE A 66 4.62 -9.56 26.77
N LYS A 67 5.11 -9.62 25.52
CA LYS A 67 4.71 -8.72 24.43
C LYS A 67 4.82 -7.24 24.79
N TRP A 68 5.85 -6.89 25.56
CA TRP A 68 6.12 -5.55 26.09
C TRP A 68 5.09 -5.04 27.10
N ASP A 69 4.21 -5.90 27.62
CA ASP A 69 3.30 -5.58 28.71
C ASP A 69 4.05 -5.65 30.05
N MET A 70 4.42 -4.47 30.55
CA MET A 70 5.17 -4.33 31.80
C MET A 70 4.34 -4.67 33.04
N ASP A 71 3.03 -4.53 32.99
CA ASP A 71 2.19 -4.73 34.17
C ASP A 71 1.86 -6.22 34.31
N ALA A 72 1.56 -6.91 33.21
CA ALA A 72 1.46 -8.38 33.20
C ALA A 72 2.76 -9.07 33.66
N LEU A 73 3.92 -8.52 33.30
CA LEU A 73 5.23 -9.01 33.75
C LEU A 73 5.39 -8.87 35.27
N LYS A 74 5.07 -7.69 35.82
CA LYS A 74 5.15 -7.45 37.27
C LYS A 74 4.20 -8.35 38.03
N GLU A 75 2.94 -8.44 37.59
CA GLU A 75 1.94 -9.31 38.22
C GLU A 75 2.40 -10.77 38.25
N SER A 76 2.93 -11.27 37.13
CA SER A 76 3.48 -12.63 37.06
C SER A 76 4.69 -12.82 37.97
N PHE A 77 5.54 -11.81 38.13
CA PHE A 77 6.69 -11.87 39.05
C PHE A 77 6.23 -11.85 40.51
N HIS A 78 5.28 -10.99 40.87
CA HIS A 78 4.74 -10.92 42.23
C HIS A 78 3.95 -12.17 42.63
N ALA A 79 3.39 -12.90 41.66
CA ALA A 79 2.76 -14.19 41.90
C ALA A 79 3.74 -15.36 42.06
N SER A 80 5.02 -15.17 41.70
CA SER A 80 6.05 -16.20 41.80
C SER A 80 6.69 -16.20 43.19
N GLN A 81 7.15 -17.37 43.64
CA GLN A 81 7.77 -17.48 44.97
C GLN A 81 9.11 -16.76 45.04
N ASP A 82 9.91 -16.88 43.99
CA ASP A 82 11.19 -16.21 43.83
C ASP A 82 11.53 -16.00 42.34
N LEU A 83 12.69 -15.40 42.07
CA LEU A 83 13.16 -15.16 40.71
C LEU A 83 13.40 -16.47 39.92
N SER A 84 13.83 -17.54 40.59
CA SER A 84 14.11 -18.81 39.93
C SER A 84 12.81 -19.45 39.45
N ASP A 85 11.79 -19.49 40.30
CA ASP A 85 10.44 -19.95 40.00
C ASP A 85 9.80 -19.11 38.88
N PHE A 86 9.95 -17.79 38.92
CA PHE A 86 9.50 -16.89 37.87
C PHE A 86 10.16 -17.17 36.51
N LEU A 87 11.48 -17.35 36.47
CA LEU A 87 12.20 -17.61 35.23
C LEU A 87 11.87 -18.99 34.65
N VAL A 88 11.70 -20.02 35.50
CA VAL A 88 11.32 -21.37 35.09
C VAL A 88 9.90 -21.41 34.55
N SER A 89 8.94 -20.84 35.27
CA SER A 89 7.53 -20.77 34.85
C SER A 89 7.37 -20.04 33.50
N ASN A 90 8.22 -19.06 33.22
CA ASN A 90 8.24 -18.33 31.95
C ASN A 90 9.13 -18.96 30.86
N ASN A 91 9.71 -20.14 31.10
CA ASN A 91 10.60 -20.87 30.20
C ASN A 91 11.84 -20.06 29.76
N VAL A 92 12.37 -19.22 30.65
CA VAL A 92 13.58 -18.43 30.41
C VAL A 92 14.78 -19.17 31.02
N THR A 93 15.49 -19.96 30.19
CA THR A 93 16.62 -20.78 30.66
C THR A 93 17.96 -20.05 30.55
N LEU A 94 18.75 -20.07 31.63
CA LEU A 94 19.98 -19.29 31.79
C LEU A 94 21.16 -19.64 30.84
N LYS A 95 21.09 -20.73 30.06
CA LYS A 95 22.26 -21.27 29.33
C LYS A 95 22.17 -21.27 27.80
N ARG A 96 21.03 -20.90 27.20
CA ARG A 96 20.75 -21.19 25.78
C ARG A 96 21.08 -20.06 24.80
N TRP A 97 21.21 -18.81 25.28
CA TRP A 97 21.31 -17.61 24.43
C TRP A 97 22.70 -17.39 23.81
N GLU A 98 23.79 -17.70 24.50
CA GLU A 98 25.15 -17.55 23.96
C GLU A 98 25.42 -18.43 22.73
N LYS A 99 24.72 -19.57 22.63
CA LYS A 99 24.80 -20.47 21.48
C LYS A 99 23.92 -19.99 20.32
N ALA A 100 22.69 -19.53 20.62
CA ALA A 100 21.74 -19.07 19.61
C ALA A 100 22.20 -17.80 18.87
N CYS A 101 22.87 -16.85 19.55
CA CYS A 101 23.41 -15.64 18.91
C CYS A 101 24.56 -15.91 17.94
N LYS A 102 25.41 -16.92 18.22
CA LYS A 102 26.52 -17.30 17.33
C LYS A 102 26.03 -17.93 16.02
N GLU A 103 24.88 -18.59 16.06
CA GLU A 103 24.27 -19.26 14.89
C GLU A 103 23.42 -18.28 14.04
N HIS A 104 22.74 -17.31 14.66
CA HIS A 104 21.84 -16.39 13.94
C HIS A 104 22.53 -15.30 13.09
N HIS A 105 23.76 -14.89 13.44
CA HIS A 105 24.47 -13.84 12.70
C HIS A 105 24.93 -14.28 11.29
N ALA A 106 24.93 -15.60 11.01
CA ALA A 106 25.28 -16.17 9.71
C ALA A 106 24.08 -16.40 8.77
N LEU A 107 22.85 -16.47 9.30
CA LEU A 107 21.66 -16.88 8.53
C LEU A 107 20.80 -15.72 8.02
N GLY A 108 20.96 -14.51 8.57
CA GLY A 108 20.06 -13.37 8.33
C GLY A 108 20.04 -12.78 6.91
N LYS A 109 20.96 -13.17 6.01
CA LYS A 109 20.92 -12.77 4.58
C LYS A 109 20.55 -13.91 3.63
N VAL A 110 20.70 -15.16 4.05
CA VAL A 110 20.49 -16.35 3.20
C VAL A 110 19.05 -16.86 3.34
N ALA A 111 18.45 -16.70 4.52
CA ALA A 111 17.10 -17.15 4.81
C ALA A 111 16.04 -16.49 3.92
N ASP A 112 16.11 -15.19 3.67
CA ASP A 112 15.08 -14.47 2.89
C ASP A 112 15.07 -14.87 1.40
N ILE A 113 16.24 -15.12 0.81
CA ILE A 113 16.37 -15.52 -0.60
C ILE A 113 15.89 -16.96 -0.80
N GLN A 114 16.31 -17.88 0.08
CA GLN A 114 15.88 -19.28 0.01
C GLN A 114 14.39 -19.45 0.34
N THR A 115 13.85 -18.61 1.23
CA THR A 115 12.41 -18.59 1.54
C THR A 115 11.59 -18.12 0.35
N TRP A 116 12.04 -17.10 -0.38
CA TRP A 116 11.36 -16.61 -1.57
C TRP A 116 11.38 -17.63 -2.72
N GLU A 117 12.52 -18.26 -2.99
CA GLU A 117 12.63 -19.33 -3.99
C GLU A 117 11.75 -20.54 -3.64
N TYR A 118 11.67 -20.90 -2.35
CA TYR A 118 10.77 -21.95 -1.88
C TYR A 118 9.30 -21.58 -2.10
N ILE A 119 8.90 -20.35 -1.77
CA ILE A 119 7.53 -19.87 -2.00
C ILE A 119 7.21 -19.93 -3.50
N GLN A 120 8.08 -19.43 -4.37
CA GLN A 120 7.84 -19.48 -5.83
C GLN A 120 7.77 -20.90 -6.39
N LYS A 121 8.51 -21.84 -5.80
CA LYS A 121 8.60 -23.21 -6.30
C LYS A 121 7.48 -24.12 -5.81
N TYR A 122 6.97 -23.90 -4.60
CA TYR A 122 6.05 -24.81 -3.92
C TYR A 122 4.68 -24.18 -3.60
N THR A 123 4.46 -22.92 -3.95
CA THR A 123 3.16 -22.25 -3.77
C THR A 123 2.57 -21.81 -5.09
N GLU A 124 1.26 -21.94 -5.20
CA GLU A 124 0.50 -21.65 -6.40
C GLU A 124 -0.93 -21.26 -6.00
N ASP A 125 -1.59 -20.49 -6.86
CA ASP A 125 -2.98 -20.09 -6.61
C ASP A 125 -3.96 -21.21 -6.97
N CYS A 126 -5.09 -21.28 -6.27
CA CYS A 126 -6.23 -22.09 -6.67
C CYS A 126 -6.79 -21.61 -8.03
N PRO A 127 -7.02 -22.49 -9.02
CA PRO A 127 -7.55 -22.06 -10.32
C PRO A 127 -8.99 -21.54 -10.23
N HIS A 128 -9.75 -21.89 -9.19
CA HIS A 128 -11.14 -21.46 -9.03
C HIS A 128 -11.30 -20.18 -8.19
N CYS A 129 -10.61 -20.08 -7.04
CA CYS A 129 -10.83 -18.98 -6.09
C CYS A 129 -9.59 -18.15 -5.75
N LEU A 130 -8.44 -18.44 -6.38
CA LEU A 130 -7.16 -17.75 -6.20
C LEU A 130 -6.62 -17.76 -4.75
N ALA A 131 -7.11 -18.65 -3.89
CA ALA A 131 -6.48 -18.88 -2.60
C ALA A 131 -5.05 -19.40 -2.80
N PHE A 132 -4.10 -18.89 -2.03
CA PHE A 132 -2.73 -19.41 -2.01
C PHE A 132 -2.74 -20.85 -1.47
N ILE A 133 -2.20 -21.77 -2.26
CA ILE A 133 -2.09 -23.19 -1.93
C ILE A 133 -0.62 -23.58 -1.96
N VAL A 134 -0.18 -24.32 -0.94
CA VAL A 134 1.15 -24.93 -0.87
C VAL A 134 1.05 -26.39 -1.32
N LYS A 135 1.95 -26.85 -2.18
CA LYS A 135 2.01 -28.27 -2.56
C LYS A 135 2.44 -29.10 -1.35
N ASN A 136 1.57 -29.97 -0.86
CA ASN A 136 1.83 -30.84 0.31
C ASN A 136 2.37 -32.24 -0.05
N GLY A 137 2.98 -32.39 -1.24
CA GLY A 137 3.77 -33.55 -1.65
C GLY A 137 3.00 -34.71 -2.31
N GLY A 138 3.67 -35.38 -3.26
CA GLY A 138 3.32 -36.72 -3.78
C GLY A 138 2.31 -36.78 -4.93
N CYS A 139 1.13 -36.17 -4.79
CA CYS A 139 0.04 -36.29 -5.78
C CYS A 139 -0.17 -34.98 -6.56
N SER A 140 -0.47 -35.09 -7.85
CA SER A 140 -0.91 -33.93 -8.66
C SER A 140 -2.38 -33.60 -8.46
N HIS A 141 -3.19 -34.46 -7.83
CA HIS A 141 -4.55 -34.13 -7.45
C HIS A 141 -4.55 -33.23 -6.20
N MET A 142 -5.10 -32.02 -6.32
CA MET A 142 -5.20 -31.07 -5.22
C MET A 142 -6.64 -30.59 -5.02
N THR A 143 -7.03 -30.46 -3.76
CA THR A 143 -8.32 -29.91 -3.35
C THR A 143 -8.08 -28.59 -2.64
N CYS A 144 -8.69 -27.51 -3.12
CA CYS A 144 -8.59 -26.21 -2.48
C CYS A 144 -9.23 -26.21 -1.09
N SER A 145 -8.50 -25.83 -0.04
CA SER A 145 -9.03 -25.72 1.33
C SER A 145 -10.13 -24.66 1.47
N LYS A 146 -10.10 -23.60 0.65
CA LYS A 146 -11.07 -22.50 0.72
C LYS A 146 -12.38 -22.78 -0.03
N CYS A 147 -12.30 -23.28 -1.27
CA CYS A 147 -13.48 -23.47 -2.12
C CYS A 147 -13.81 -24.93 -2.44
N ARG A 148 -13.04 -25.90 -1.93
CA ARG A 148 -13.17 -27.34 -2.17
C ARG A 148 -13.08 -27.78 -3.64
N HIS A 149 -12.68 -26.88 -4.54
CA HIS A 149 -12.44 -27.22 -5.94
C HIS A 149 -11.26 -28.20 -6.07
N GLU A 150 -11.49 -29.31 -6.77
CA GLU A 150 -10.51 -30.36 -7.06
C GLU A 150 -9.87 -30.12 -8.44
N PHE A 151 -8.55 -30.12 -8.52
CA PHE A 151 -7.82 -29.80 -9.75
C PHE A 151 -6.46 -30.50 -9.83
N CYS A 152 -5.86 -30.52 -11.02
CA CYS A 152 -4.50 -30.99 -11.23
C CYS A 152 -3.47 -29.88 -10.95
N TRP A 153 -2.50 -30.10 -10.07
CA TRP A 153 -1.43 -29.15 -9.73
C TRP A 153 -0.61 -28.72 -10.96
N ASP A 154 -0.34 -29.65 -11.87
CA ASP A 154 0.58 -29.40 -12.97
C ASP A 154 -0.09 -28.66 -14.15
N CYS A 155 -1.36 -28.98 -14.46
CA CYS A 155 -2.07 -28.40 -15.60
C CYS A 155 -3.24 -27.46 -15.25
N ARG A 156 -3.59 -27.33 -13.96
CA ARG A 156 -4.64 -26.45 -13.42
C ARG A 156 -6.09 -26.76 -13.82
N GLU A 157 -6.32 -27.86 -14.55
CA GLU A 157 -7.66 -28.30 -14.96
C GLU A 157 -8.45 -28.98 -13.82
N PRO A 158 -9.81 -28.91 -13.84
CA PRO A 158 -10.67 -29.61 -12.88
C PRO A 158 -10.43 -31.13 -12.88
N TRP A 159 -10.37 -31.72 -11.67
CA TRP A 159 -10.25 -33.16 -11.52
C TRP A 159 -11.58 -33.85 -11.83
N ARG A 160 -11.55 -34.96 -12.60
CA ARG A 160 -12.75 -35.73 -12.98
C ARG A 160 -12.67 -37.16 -12.45
N TYR A 161 -13.83 -37.75 -12.16
CA TYR A 161 -13.95 -39.14 -11.71
C TYR A 161 -13.38 -40.09 -12.79
N GLY A 162 -12.38 -40.90 -12.43
CA GLY A 162 -11.61 -41.74 -13.36
C GLY A 162 -10.16 -41.30 -13.58
N GLY A 163 -9.75 -40.18 -12.97
CA GLY A 163 -8.39 -39.63 -13.08
C GLY A 163 -8.24 -38.76 -14.33
N HIS A 164 -7.73 -37.55 -14.16
CA HIS A 164 -7.51 -36.62 -15.27
C HIS A 164 -6.42 -37.11 -16.25
N HIS A 165 -5.59 -38.08 -15.84
CA HIS A 165 -4.52 -38.65 -16.66
C HIS A 165 -4.38 -40.16 -16.45
N GLY A 166 -5.08 -40.97 -17.26
CA GLY A 166 -4.84 -42.43 -17.29
C GLY A 166 -3.42 -42.83 -17.71
N ASN A 167 -2.62 -41.90 -18.28
CA ASN A 167 -1.25 -42.12 -18.79
C ASN A 167 -0.28 -40.95 -18.50
N GLY A 168 -0.48 -40.20 -17.41
CA GLY A 168 0.38 -39.06 -17.04
C GLY A 168 0.05 -37.73 -17.75
N CYS A 169 0.45 -36.62 -17.12
CA CYS A 169 0.21 -35.25 -17.61
C CYS A 169 1.18 -34.91 -18.76
N ARG A 170 0.68 -34.86 -20.00
CA ARG A 170 1.48 -34.51 -21.20
C ARG A 170 1.47 -33.02 -21.55
N HIS A 171 0.83 -32.17 -20.75
CA HIS A 171 0.74 -30.74 -21.05
C HIS A 171 1.96 -29.98 -20.54
N ILE A 172 2.71 -29.39 -21.49
CA ILE A 172 3.61 -28.26 -21.23
C ILE A 172 2.79 -27.18 -20.51
N LYS A 173 3.35 -26.55 -19.46
CA LYS A 173 2.73 -25.42 -18.75
C LYS A 173 2.17 -24.44 -19.79
N ASN A 174 0.85 -24.46 -20.01
CA ASN A 174 0.19 -23.47 -20.84
C ASN A 174 -0.39 -22.43 -19.88
N PRO A 175 0.29 -21.30 -19.65
CA PRO A 175 -0.14 -20.29 -18.68
C PRO A 175 -1.49 -19.64 -19.02
N SER A 176 -2.05 -19.95 -20.19
CA SER A 176 -3.27 -19.38 -20.75
C SER A 176 -4.57 -20.00 -20.25
N ASN A 177 -4.57 -21.18 -19.62
CA ASN A 177 -5.78 -21.72 -18.97
C ASN A 177 -5.82 -21.40 -17.46
N ARG A 178 -5.70 -20.10 -17.14
CA ARG A 178 -6.05 -19.58 -15.82
C ARG A 178 -7.53 -19.17 -15.85
N PRO A 179 -8.44 -19.85 -15.13
CA PRO A 179 -9.81 -19.37 -15.04
C PRO A 179 -9.84 -17.95 -14.49
N ASN A 180 -10.77 -17.12 -14.99
CA ASN A 180 -10.89 -15.69 -14.66
C ASN A 180 -9.76 -14.77 -15.14
N LEU A 181 -8.77 -15.26 -15.91
CA LEU A 181 -7.71 -14.39 -16.44
C LEU A 181 -8.27 -13.28 -17.32
N GLU A 182 -9.27 -13.57 -18.16
CA GLU A 182 -9.93 -12.57 -19.00
C GLU A 182 -10.62 -11.47 -18.19
N ASN A 183 -11.22 -11.82 -17.05
CA ASN A 183 -11.93 -10.88 -16.17
C ASN A 183 -10.97 -10.04 -15.32
N ILE A 184 -9.85 -10.61 -14.86
CA ILE A 184 -8.87 -9.91 -14.02
C ILE A 184 -7.79 -9.17 -14.82
N ALA A 185 -7.51 -9.62 -16.05
CA ALA A 185 -6.51 -9.03 -16.95
C ALA A 185 -6.65 -7.50 -17.08
N PRO A 186 -7.82 -6.91 -17.36
CA PRO A 186 -7.93 -5.46 -17.50
C PRO A 186 -7.49 -4.73 -16.23
N TYR A 187 -7.85 -5.22 -15.04
CA TYR A 187 -7.45 -4.62 -13.77
C TYR A 187 -5.94 -4.75 -13.50
N ILE A 188 -5.34 -5.91 -13.80
CA ILE A 188 -3.90 -6.15 -13.63
C ILE A 188 -3.07 -5.32 -14.61
N ILE A 189 -3.51 -5.24 -15.87
CA ILE A 189 -2.83 -4.47 -16.92
C ILE A 189 -2.79 -2.99 -16.51
N SER A 190 -3.93 -2.42 -16.09
CA SER A 190 -4.00 -1.02 -15.67
C SER A 190 -3.22 -0.76 -14.38
N PHE A 191 -3.28 -1.66 -13.39
CA PHE A 191 -2.45 -1.60 -12.18
C PHE A 191 -0.96 -1.51 -12.52
N ASN A 192 -0.48 -2.44 -13.35
CA ASN A 192 0.93 -2.52 -13.73
C ASN A 192 1.37 -1.33 -14.58
N HIS A 193 0.49 -0.85 -15.47
CA HIS A 193 0.72 0.36 -16.25
C HIS A 193 1.01 1.55 -15.32
N HIS A 194 0.15 1.81 -14.33
CA HIS A 194 0.37 2.92 -13.39
C HIS A 194 1.56 2.69 -12.47
N LYS A 195 1.80 1.46 -12.01
CA LYS A 195 3.01 1.11 -11.24
C LYS A 195 4.29 1.44 -12.01
N GLN A 196 4.33 1.16 -13.31
CA GLN A 196 5.46 1.50 -14.16
C GLN A 196 5.63 3.02 -14.29
N ARG A 197 4.52 3.77 -14.42
CA ARG A 197 4.55 5.25 -14.50
C ARG A 197 5.11 5.90 -13.23
N LEU A 198 4.88 5.31 -12.06
CA LEU A 198 5.46 5.83 -10.80
C LEU A 198 6.98 5.79 -10.74
N ARG A 199 7.63 4.92 -11.52
CA ARG A 199 9.08 4.85 -11.65
C ARG A 199 9.64 5.96 -12.55
N ASN A 200 8.79 6.67 -13.29
CA ASN A 200 9.22 7.79 -14.13
C ASN A 200 9.57 9.01 -13.27
N ASN A 201 10.82 9.46 -13.35
CA ASN A 201 11.30 10.61 -12.59
C ASN A 201 10.84 11.96 -13.17
N ARG A 202 10.33 11.99 -14.40
CA ARG A 202 9.87 13.22 -15.04
C ARG A 202 8.50 13.68 -14.55
N ASP A 203 7.70 12.80 -13.96
CA ASP A 203 6.33 13.11 -13.52
C ASP A 203 6.32 13.94 -12.23
N THR A 204 5.42 14.93 -12.15
CA THR A 204 5.29 15.78 -10.96
C THR A 204 4.74 14.99 -9.77
N PRO A 205 4.95 15.44 -8.52
CA PRO A 205 4.42 14.79 -7.32
C PRO A 205 2.90 14.58 -7.37
N GLU A 206 2.16 15.55 -7.91
CA GLU A 206 0.70 15.52 -8.05
C GLU A 206 0.28 14.47 -9.08
N LEU A 207 0.97 14.40 -10.23
CA LEU A 207 0.71 13.39 -11.26
C LEU A 207 1.03 11.98 -10.75
N LYS A 208 2.13 11.82 -10.01
CA LYS A 208 2.45 10.57 -9.31
C LYS A 208 1.37 10.20 -8.30
N THR A 209 0.78 11.18 -7.61
CA THR A 209 -0.33 10.94 -6.66
C THR A 209 -1.59 10.46 -7.39
N CYS A 210 -1.90 11.00 -8.58
CA CYS A 210 -2.99 10.52 -9.43
C CYS A 210 -2.74 9.07 -9.90
N HIS A 211 -1.53 8.77 -10.37
CA HIS A 211 -1.14 7.40 -10.75
C HIS A 211 -1.22 6.40 -9.58
N ARG A 212 -0.79 6.79 -8.37
CA ARG A 212 -0.96 5.95 -7.16
C ARG A 212 -2.43 5.69 -6.87
N THR A 213 -3.27 6.71 -6.97
CA THR A 213 -4.71 6.58 -6.74
C THR A 213 -5.31 5.61 -7.75
N LEU A 214 -5.04 5.78 -9.05
CA LEU A 214 -5.54 4.86 -10.09
C LEU A 214 -5.06 3.42 -9.88
N MET A 215 -3.79 3.23 -9.53
CA MET A 215 -3.25 1.91 -9.24
C MET A 215 -4.10 1.17 -8.20
N TYR A 216 -4.45 1.82 -7.09
CA TYR A 216 -5.26 1.19 -6.05
C TYR A 216 -6.76 1.18 -6.36
N THR A 217 -7.29 2.10 -7.17
CA THR A 217 -8.70 2.05 -7.59
C THR A 217 -8.96 0.84 -8.47
N TYR A 218 -8.00 0.36 -9.26
CA TYR A 218 -8.13 -0.90 -10.01
C TYR A 218 -8.20 -2.13 -9.11
N VAL A 219 -7.43 -2.14 -8.02
CA VAL A 219 -7.56 -3.21 -7.00
C VAL A 219 -8.94 -3.16 -6.35
N TYR A 220 -9.40 -1.97 -5.98
CA TYR A 220 -10.71 -1.76 -5.36
C TYR A 220 -11.85 -2.16 -6.30
N GLY A 221 -11.85 -1.69 -7.56
CA GLY A 221 -12.88 -1.95 -8.56
C GLY A 221 -13.05 -3.43 -8.92
N TYR A 222 -11.98 -4.23 -8.85
CA TYR A 222 -12.05 -5.67 -9.07
C TYR A 222 -12.97 -6.36 -8.03
N TYR A 223 -12.88 -5.96 -6.77
CA TYR A 223 -13.67 -6.54 -5.67
C TYR A 223 -15.07 -5.93 -5.54
N GLN A 224 -15.43 -4.94 -6.35
CA GLN A 224 -16.77 -4.37 -6.34
C GLN A 224 -17.79 -5.26 -7.05
N GLU A 225 -18.96 -5.39 -6.43
CA GLU A 225 -20.13 -6.03 -7.01
C GLU A 225 -20.61 -5.29 -8.27
N PRO A 226 -21.05 -6.00 -9.32
CA PRO A 226 -21.64 -5.38 -10.50
C PRO A 226 -22.89 -4.56 -10.14
N GLY A 227 -23.03 -3.38 -10.75
CA GLY A 227 -24.19 -2.52 -10.54
C GLY A 227 -23.95 -1.10 -11.05
N SER A 228 -24.97 -0.24 -10.96
CA SER A 228 -24.89 1.15 -11.44
C SER A 228 -23.78 1.96 -10.78
N ASP A 229 -23.46 1.64 -9.53
CA ASP A 229 -22.49 2.39 -8.75
C ASP A 229 -21.06 2.05 -9.21
N LYS A 230 -20.81 0.79 -9.56
CA LYS A 230 -19.57 0.35 -10.20
C LYS A 230 -19.38 1.01 -11.56
N GLU A 231 -20.43 1.17 -12.37
CA GLU A 231 -20.33 1.87 -13.66
C GLU A 231 -19.93 3.35 -13.49
N VAL A 232 -20.46 4.03 -12.48
CA VAL A 232 -20.08 5.42 -12.14
C VAL A 232 -18.61 5.49 -11.72
N PHE A 233 -18.17 4.54 -10.89
CA PHE A 233 -16.79 4.43 -10.45
C PHE A 233 -15.82 4.17 -11.62
N GLU A 234 -16.11 3.20 -12.47
CA GLU A 234 -15.27 2.87 -13.63
C GLU A 234 -15.21 4.02 -14.65
N LYS A 235 -16.29 4.80 -14.77
CA LYS A 235 -16.29 6.02 -15.57
C LYS A 235 -15.35 7.07 -15.00
N LEU A 236 -15.36 7.28 -13.69
CA LEU A 236 -14.43 8.19 -13.02
C LEU A 236 -12.97 7.74 -13.20
N GLN A 237 -12.69 6.44 -13.14
CA GLN A 237 -11.36 5.89 -13.43
C GLN A 237 -10.92 6.25 -14.85
N LYS A 238 -11.77 5.99 -15.85
CA LYS A 238 -11.49 6.29 -17.26
C LYS A 238 -11.30 7.79 -17.52
N ASP A 239 -12.13 8.64 -16.90
CA ASP A 239 -12.01 10.09 -17.03
C ASP A 239 -10.67 10.58 -16.46
N LEU A 240 -10.25 10.06 -15.29
CA LEU A 240 -8.95 10.41 -14.70
C LEU A 240 -7.77 9.91 -15.55
N GLU A 241 -7.81 8.68 -16.04
CA GLU A 241 -6.78 8.13 -16.95
C GLU A 241 -6.61 8.97 -18.21
N MET A 242 -7.74 9.38 -18.80
CA MET A 242 -7.74 10.20 -20.00
C MET A 242 -7.10 11.56 -19.74
N GLU A 243 -7.44 12.22 -18.63
CA GLU A 243 -6.86 13.52 -18.26
C GLU A 243 -5.36 13.42 -17.94
N ILE A 244 -4.92 12.35 -17.27
CA ILE A 244 -3.49 12.06 -17.04
C ILE A 244 -2.76 11.87 -18.36
N THR A 245 -3.33 11.08 -19.28
CA THR A 245 -2.72 10.79 -20.58
C THR A 245 -2.57 12.07 -21.41
N LYS A 246 -3.60 12.90 -21.45
CA LYS A 246 -3.55 14.22 -22.09
C LYS A 246 -2.47 15.10 -21.46
N SER A 247 -2.35 15.09 -20.12
CA SER A 247 -1.35 15.88 -19.37
C SER A 247 0.08 15.41 -19.59
N ALA A 248 0.28 14.16 -20.03
CA ALA A 248 1.59 13.63 -20.40
C ALA A 248 2.01 14.00 -21.83
N GLN A 249 1.06 14.24 -22.74
CA GLN A 249 1.31 14.51 -24.16
C GLN A 249 1.50 16.00 -24.51
N PHE A 250 0.87 16.91 -23.75
CA PHE A 250 0.96 18.35 -23.97
C PHE A 250 1.55 19.05 -22.74
N TRP A 251 2.13 20.23 -22.94
CA TRP A 251 2.64 21.10 -21.86
C TRP A 251 1.68 21.09 -20.65
N ARG A 252 2.20 20.68 -19.49
CA ARG A 252 1.47 20.46 -18.24
C ARG A 252 0.79 21.75 -17.79
N SER A 253 -0.42 22.02 -18.29
CA SER A 253 -1.16 23.21 -17.90
C SER A 253 -1.69 23.03 -16.48
N ARG A 254 -1.60 24.10 -15.68
CA ARG A 254 -2.13 24.14 -14.31
C ARG A 254 -3.59 23.67 -14.24
N GLN A 255 -4.39 24.09 -15.21
CA GLN A 255 -5.82 23.73 -15.31
C GLN A 255 -6.06 22.22 -15.48
N ARG A 256 -5.20 21.51 -16.22
CA ARG A 256 -5.34 20.06 -16.38
C ARG A 256 -4.99 19.30 -15.10
N MET A 257 -3.99 19.78 -14.37
CA MET A 257 -3.64 19.22 -13.06
C MET A 257 -4.77 19.42 -12.04
N GLU A 258 -5.44 20.58 -12.05
CA GLU A 258 -6.64 20.82 -11.21
C GLU A 258 -7.79 19.85 -11.54
N ARG A 259 -7.98 19.50 -12.82
CA ARG A 259 -8.97 18.49 -13.22
C ARG A 259 -8.59 17.08 -12.78
N CYS A 260 -7.31 16.70 -12.92
CA CYS A 260 -6.82 15.42 -12.43
C CYS A 260 -7.05 15.31 -10.91
N GLU A 261 -6.77 16.37 -10.17
CA GLU A 261 -6.96 16.40 -8.72
C GLU A 261 -8.45 16.33 -8.33
N LEU A 262 -9.33 17.01 -9.06
CA LEU A 262 -10.78 16.92 -8.84
C LEU A 262 -11.30 15.49 -9.06
N LEU A 263 -10.93 14.86 -10.18
CA LEU A 263 -11.34 13.48 -10.49
C LEU A 263 -10.78 12.49 -9.46
N ARG A 264 -9.55 12.70 -9.01
CA ARG A 264 -8.91 11.92 -7.94
C ARG A 264 -9.67 12.05 -6.63
N LYS A 265 -10.09 13.25 -6.24
CA LYS A 265 -10.91 13.51 -5.05
C LYS A 265 -12.23 12.76 -5.13
N LEU A 266 -12.96 12.89 -6.24
CA LEU A 266 -14.23 12.20 -6.45
C LEU A 266 -14.11 10.67 -6.35
N LEU A 267 -13.02 10.08 -6.88
CA LEU A 267 -12.75 8.65 -6.73
C LEU A 267 -12.53 8.25 -5.26
N LEU A 268 -11.78 9.04 -4.50
CA LEU A 268 -11.51 8.77 -3.10
C LEU A 268 -12.76 8.96 -2.23
N ASP A 269 -13.56 9.99 -2.52
CA ASP A 269 -14.84 10.24 -1.86
C ASP A 269 -15.83 9.10 -2.14
N TYR A 270 -15.85 8.59 -3.37
CA TYR A 270 -16.61 7.38 -3.70
C TYR A 270 -16.16 6.19 -2.85
N CYS A 271 -14.84 5.97 -2.71
CA CYS A 271 -14.31 4.84 -1.94
C CYS A 271 -14.53 4.97 -0.43
N SER A 272 -14.59 6.19 0.11
CA SER A 272 -14.75 6.46 1.54
C SER A 272 -16.21 6.55 1.98
N SER A 273 -17.12 6.84 1.06
CA SER A 273 -18.54 7.07 1.38
C SER A 273 -19.37 5.82 1.18
N ASN A 274 -20.12 5.42 2.21
CA ASN A 274 -21.21 4.46 2.03
C ASN A 274 -22.36 5.12 1.26
N ARG A 275 -22.35 4.96 -0.08
CA ARG A 275 -23.37 5.41 -1.04
C ARG A 275 -23.59 6.93 -1.08
N MET A 276 -22.78 7.64 -1.87
CA MET A 276 -23.05 9.04 -2.25
C MET A 276 -24.29 9.14 -3.16
N ASP A 277 -25.15 10.12 -2.86
CA ASP A 277 -26.41 10.36 -3.56
C ASP A 277 -26.17 11.01 -4.95
N LYS A 278 -26.88 10.52 -5.98
CA LYS A 278 -26.60 10.76 -7.42
C LYS A 278 -26.76 12.21 -7.88
N LYS A 279 -27.27 13.12 -7.03
CA LYS A 279 -27.55 14.53 -7.37
C LYS A 279 -26.31 15.43 -7.32
N ASP A 280 -25.42 15.21 -6.35
CA ASP A 280 -24.22 16.05 -6.20
C ASP A 280 -23.21 15.83 -7.33
N PHE A 281 -23.22 14.63 -7.91
CA PHE A 281 -22.36 14.24 -9.03
C PHE A 281 -22.67 14.99 -10.34
N MET A 282 -23.96 15.20 -10.67
CA MET A 282 -24.38 15.98 -11.84
C MET A 282 -23.99 17.46 -11.70
N ILE A 283 -24.02 17.99 -10.48
CA ILE A 283 -23.66 19.37 -10.16
C ILE A 283 -22.16 19.60 -10.35
N VAL A 284 -21.29 18.69 -9.87
CA VAL A 284 -19.83 18.80 -10.05
C VAL A 284 -19.45 18.73 -11.53
N LYS A 285 -20.06 17.82 -12.31
CA LYS A 285 -19.85 17.73 -13.77
C LYS A 285 -20.32 18.98 -14.52
N SER A 286 -21.46 19.55 -14.11
CA SER A 286 -22.00 20.81 -14.63
C SER A 286 -21.07 21.99 -14.34
N ASN A 287 -20.54 22.08 -13.12
CA ASN A 287 -19.68 23.18 -12.68
C ASN A 287 -18.32 23.16 -13.38
N ALA A 288 -17.76 21.98 -13.66
CA ALA A 288 -16.55 21.83 -14.47
C ALA A 288 -16.77 22.30 -15.93
N LYS A 289 -17.96 22.06 -16.50
CA LYS A 289 -18.32 22.53 -17.85
C LYS A 289 -18.59 24.03 -17.90
N LYS A 290 -19.25 24.60 -16.88
CA LYS A 290 -19.47 26.06 -16.74
C LYS A 290 -18.17 26.84 -16.57
N GLY A 291 -17.22 26.33 -15.77
CA GLY A 291 -15.89 26.95 -15.62
C GLY A 291 -15.13 27.06 -16.94
N TYR A 292 -15.26 26.07 -17.83
CA TYR A 292 -14.67 26.09 -19.17
C TYR A 292 -15.32 27.14 -20.09
N MET A 293 -16.64 27.26 -20.07
CA MET A 293 -17.36 28.26 -20.86
C MET A 293 -17.05 29.69 -20.40
N ASN A 294 -16.95 29.90 -19.08
CA ASN A 294 -16.65 31.23 -18.53
C ASN A 294 -15.22 31.68 -18.86
N TYR A 295 -14.23 30.77 -18.80
CA TYR A 295 -12.84 31.09 -19.15
C TYR A 295 -12.66 31.43 -20.64
N ILE A 296 -13.32 30.68 -21.54
CA ILE A 296 -13.31 30.99 -22.99
C ILE A 296 -13.94 32.37 -23.23
N SER A 297 -15.05 32.66 -22.55
CA SER A 297 -15.68 33.98 -22.63
C SER A 297 -14.72 35.10 -22.17
N SER A 298 -13.98 34.89 -21.07
CA SER A 298 -12.98 35.87 -20.59
C SER A 298 -11.79 36.04 -21.54
N LEU A 299 -11.31 34.95 -22.14
CA LEU A 299 -10.17 34.99 -23.09
C LEU A 299 -10.56 35.70 -24.39
N LEU A 300 -11.77 35.45 -24.89
CA LEU A 300 -12.33 36.16 -26.05
C LEU A 300 -12.54 37.64 -25.75
N LEU A 301 -13.01 37.99 -24.54
CA LEU A 301 -13.14 39.38 -24.11
C LEU A 301 -11.77 40.08 -24.08
N ALA A 302 -10.75 39.41 -23.54
CA ALA A 302 -9.40 39.95 -23.49
C ALA A 302 -8.81 40.16 -24.90
N LEU A 303 -9.01 39.22 -25.81
CA LEU A 303 -8.58 39.34 -27.22
C LEU A 303 -9.29 40.50 -27.92
N LEU A 304 -10.59 40.67 -27.69
CA LEU A 304 -11.36 41.80 -28.23
C LEU A 304 -10.86 43.14 -27.69
N LEU A 305 -10.56 43.24 -26.39
CA LEU A 305 -10.00 44.46 -25.80
C LEU A 305 -8.64 44.82 -26.38
N VAL A 306 -7.76 43.83 -26.58
CA VAL A 306 -6.46 44.04 -27.24
C VAL A 306 -6.66 44.54 -28.67
N LEU A 307 -7.60 43.96 -29.41
CA LEU A 307 -7.89 44.34 -30.79
C LEU A 307 -8.47 45.76 -30.89
N VAL A 308 -9.35 46.14 -29.96
CA VAL A 308 -9.86 47.52 -29.83
C VAL A 308 -8.74 48.50 -29.51
N LEU A 309 -7.84 48.17 -28.58
CA LEU A 309 -6.69 49.01 -28.25
C LEU A 309 -5.77 49.20 -29.46
N LEU A 310 -5.50 48.14 -30.22
CA LEU A 310 -4.70 48.23 -31.45
C LEU A 310 -5.38 49.13 -32.49
N ILE A 311 -6.69 49.03 -32.68
CA ILE A 311 -7.44 49.91 -33.58
C ILE A 311 -7.37 51.37 -33.11
N MET A 312 -7.55 51.62 -31.80
CA MET A 312 -7.46 52.98 -31.25
C MET A 312 -6.07 53.58 -31.44
N ILE A 313 -5.01 52.78 -31.25
CA ILE A 313 -3.63 53.19 -31.51
C ILE A 313 -3.45 53.54 -33.00
N ILE A 314 -3.93 52.70 -33.92
CA ILE A 314 -3.85 52.95 -35.37
C ILE A 314 -4.58 54.24 -35.76
N VAL A 315 -5.81 54.44 -35.26
CA VAL A 315 -6.60 55.66 -35.52
C VAL A 315 -5.90 56.90 -35.00
N PHE A 316 -5.30 56.83 -33.80
CA PHE A 316 -4.53 57.92 -33.24
C PHE A 316 -3.30 58.29 -34.10
N PHE A 317 -2.57 57.29 -34.60
CA PHE A 317 -1.44 57.53 -35.51
C PHE A 317 -1.88 58.12 -36.86
N VAL A 318 -3.03 57.69 -37.40
CA VAL A 318 -3.56 58.25 -38.66
C VAL A 318 -4.05 59.69 -38.50
N GLN A 319 -4.56 60.08 -37.33
CA GLN A 319 -5.02 61.45 -37.06
C GLN A 319 -3.88 62.43 -36.70
N THR A 320 -2.70 61.93 -36.35
CA THR A 320 -1.54 62.75 -35.95
C THR A 320 -0.46 62.89 -37.03
N CYS A 321 -0.61 62.18 -38.16
CA CYS A 321 0.15 62.37 -39.39
C CYS A 321 -0.63 63.24 -40.39
#